data_AF-A0A914YGT0-F1
#
_entry.id   AF-A0A914YGT0-F1
#
_cell.length_a   1.000
_cell.length_b   1.000
_cell.length_c   1.000
_cell.angle_alpha   90.00
_cell.angle_beta   90.00
_cell.angle_gamma   90.00
#
_symmetry.space_group_name_H-M   'P 1'
#
loop_
_entity.id
_entity.type
_entity.pdbx_description
1 polymer ?
#
loop_
_entity_poly.entity_id
_entity_poly.type
_entity_poly.pdbx_seq_one_letter_code
_entity_poly.pdbx_strand_id
1 'polypeptide(L)'
;MSVLLFEKLLEDYPGAKRCLEEYFDEYHFTLIKQLIDPPSDDPSTFICGPDKAFLFAIVNNPSSGLDVDKMDYLLRDAKRVGVNGVTRENIEFCLTNAKISEIPKNHFREKFTWLAFPENNPAVVSIFFERRQYLHEIVYSHRTVVAVSEM
;
A
#
# COMPACT_ATOMS: atom_id res chain seq x y z
N MET A 1 -1.71 -5.84 14.29
CA MET A 1 -2.52 -7.08 14.41
C MET A 1 -2.29 -8.03 13.24
N SER A 2 -2.33 -7.56 11.99
CA SER A 2 -2.12 -8.42 10.79
C SER A 2 -0.78 -9.18 10.80
N VAL A 3 0.29 -8.55 11.29
CA VAL A 3 1.61 -9.21 11.47
C VAL A 3 1.52 -10.40 12.43
N LEU A 4 0.86 -10.24 13.59
CA LEU A 4 0.65 -11.32 14.55
C LEU A 4 -0.22 -12.44 13.97
N LEU A 5 -1.23 -12.08 13.17
CA LEU A 5 -2.06 -13.07 12.49
C LEU A 5 -1.26 -13.85 11.43
N PHE A 6 -0.38 -13.18 10.69
CA PHE A 6 0.52 -13.83 9.74
C PHE A 6 1.45 -14.81 10.44
N GLU A 7 2.05 -14.42 11.57
CA GLU A 7 2.88 -15.31 12.38
C GLU A 7 2.08 -16.52 12.87
N LYS A 8 0.89 -16.27 13.43
CA LYS A 8 -0.02 -17.33 13.89
C LYS A 8 -0.46 -18.26 12.76
N LEU A 9 -0.68 -17.76 11.55
CA LEU A 9 -1.01 -18.58 10.37
C LEU A 9 0.14 -19.53 10.02
N LEU A 10 1.39 -19.08 10.12
CA LEU A 10 2.55 -19.95 9.86
C LEU A 10 2.76 -20.99 10.97
N GLU A 11 2.38 -20.67 12.21
CA GLU A 11 2.41 -21.60 13.34
C GLU A 11 1.30 -22.66 13.25
N ASP A 12 0.06 -22.22 13.03
CA ASP A 12 -1.12 -23.09 13.00
C ASP A 12 -1.14 -23.99 11.74
N TYR A 13 -0.48 -23.57 10.65
CA TYR A 13 -0.40 -24.31 9.39
C TYR A 13 1.05 -24.61 8.97
N PRO A 14 1.75 -25.54 9.63
CA PRO A 14 3.16 -25.85 9.35
C PRO A 14 3.39 -26.43 7.95
N GLY A 15 2.34 -26.96 7.30
CA GLY A 15 2.39 -27.34 5.88
C GLY A 15 2.63 -26.14 4.97
N ALA A 16 1.90 -25.04 5.18
CA ALA A 16 2.06 -23.81 4.41
C ALA A 16 3.42 -23.16 4.67
N LYS A 17 3.86 -23.14 5.94
CA LYS A 17 5.19 -22.65 6.31
C LYS A 17 6.31 -23.39 5.56
N ARG A 18 6.28 -24.73 5.55
CA ARG A 18 7.27 -25.53 4.81
C ARG A 18 7.32 -25.21 3.32
N CYS A 19 6.15 -25.06 2.68
CA CYS A 19 6.11 -24.67 1.26
C CYS A 19 6.70 -23.28 1.00
N LEU A 20 6.54 -22.34 1.94
CA LEU A 20 7.16 -21.02 1.82
C LEU A 20 8.67 -21.09 2.07
N GLU A 21 9.12 -21.90 3.03
CA GLU A 21 10.53 -22.11 3.35
C GLU A 21 11.34 -22.73 2.20
N GLU A 22 10.68 -23.32 1.19
CA GLU A 22 11.34 -23.75 -0.06
C GLU A 22 11.87 -22.56 -0.88
N TYR A 23 11.29 -21.37 -0.71
CA TYR A 23 11.61 -20.17 -1.48
C TYR A 23 12.08 -19.00 -0.62
N PHE A 24 11.67 -18.95 0.65
CA PHE A 24 11.84 -17.84 1.56
C PHE A 24 12.66 -18.23 2.78
N ASP A 25 13.56 -17.35 3.16
CA ASP A 25 14.31 -17.42 4.41
C ASP A 25 13.76 -16.41 5.44
N GLU A 26 14.40 -16.34 6.60
CA GLU A 26 14.04 -15.41 7.68
C GLU A 26 14.02 -13.94 7.24
N TYR A 27 14.89 -13.57 6.29
CA TYR A 27 14.90 -12.22 5.73
C TYR A 27 13.61 -11.93 4.96
N HIS A 28 13.13 -12.87 4.14
CA HIS A 28 11.88 -12.70 3.38
C HIS A 28 10.66 -12.61 4.29
N PHE A 29 10.60 -13.44 5.34
CA PHE A 29 9.52 -13.34 6.33
C PHE A 29 9.53 -12.00 7.05
N THR A 30 10.71 -11.50 7.41
CA THR A 30 10.84 -10.18 8.04
C THR A 30 10.47 -9.06 7.07
N LEU A 31 10.86 -9.16 5.80
CA LEU A 31 10.47 -8.22 4.76
C LEU A 31 8.95 -8.18 4.58
N ILE A 32 8.26 -9.32 4.48
CA ILE A 32 6.80 -9.37 4.37
C ILE A 32 6.14 -8.66 5.55
N LYS A 33 6.62 -8.90 6.77
CA LYS A 33 6.10 -8.22 7.97
C LYS A 33 6.29 -6.70 7.88
N GLN A 34 7.45 -6.23 7.44
CA GLN A 34 7.71 -4.80 7.25
C GLN A 34 6.92 -4.19 6.08
N LEU A 35 6.64 -4.93 5.01
CA LEU A 35 5.79 -4.45 3.91
C LEU A 35 4.33 -4.24 4.34
N ILE A 36 3.87 -5.00 5.34
CA ILE A 36 2.55 -4.84 5.94
C ILE A 36 2.56 -3.68 6.95
N ASP A 37 3.56 -3.67 7.83
CA ASP A 37 3.69 -2.73 8.94
C ASP A 37 5.13 -2.16 8.98
N PRO A 38 5.40 -1.08 8.23
CA PRO A 38 6.74 -0.51 8.16
C PRO A 38 7.24 -0.05 9.53
N PRO A 39 8.54 -0.23 9.84
CA PRO A 39 9.09 0.14 11.15
C PRO A 39 9.10 1.67 11.38
N SER A 40 9.14 2.46 10.30
CA SER A 40 8.97 3.91 10.30
C SER A 40 8.69 4.41 8.88
N ASP A 41 8.47 5.71 8.73
CA ASP A 41 8.37 6.36 7.41
C ASP A 41 9.75 6.61 6.76
N ASP A 42 10.85 6.31 7.47
CA ASP A 42 12.22 6.51 6.97
C ASP A 42 12.74 5.26 6.23
N PRO A 43 13.04 5.36 4.92
CA PRO A 43 13.57 4.25 4.12
C PRO A 43 14.87 3.63 4.64
N SER A 44 15.68 4.35 5.43
CA SER A 44 16.91 3.76 5.99
C SER A 44 16.64 2.70 7.06
N THR A 45 15.40 2.60 7.55
CA THR A 45 15.00 1.57 8.53
C THR A 45 14.52 0.28 7.87
N PHE A 46 14.42 0.24 6.54
CA PHE A 46 13.88 -0.89 5.83
C PHE A 46 14.91 -2.00 5.67
N ILE A 47 14.51 -3.23 5.98
CA ILE A 47 15.39 -4.40 5.92
C ILE A 47 15.93 -4.65 4.51
N CYS A 48 15.20 -4.21 3.46
CA CYS A 48 15.60 -4.43 2.08
C CYS A 48 16.72 -3.52 1.58
N GLY A 49 17.10 -2.50 2.34
CA GLY A 49 18.09 -1.51 1.94
C GLY A 49 17.55 -0.44 0.98
N PRO A 50 18.35 0.60 0.71
CA PRO A 50 17.91 1.78 -0.03
C PRO A 50 17.63 1.52 -1.52
N ASP A 51 18.23 0.49 -2.11
CA ASP A 51 18.04 0.10 -3.52
C ASP A 51 16.68 -0.57 -3.79
N LYS A 52 16.06 -1.14 -2.75
CA LYS A 52 14.75 -1.80 -2.81
C LYS A 52 13.68 -1.12 -1.97
N ALA A 53 13.94 0.10 -1.51
CA ALA A 53 12.97 0.86 -0.70
C ALA A 53 11.64 1.07 -1.42
N PHE A 54 11.64 1.13 -2.77
CA PHE A 54 10.43 1.25 -3.59
C PHE A 54 9.38 0.15 -3.33
N LEU A 55 9.75 -1.02 -2.81
CA LEU A 55 8.81 -2.09 -2.48
C LEU A 55 7.79 -1.64 -1.43
N PHE A 56 8.18 -0.75 -0.51
CA PHE A 56 7.30 -0.18 0.51
C PHE A 56 6.27 0.78 -0.08
N ALA A 57 6.42 1.25 -1.31
CA ALA A 57 5.37 2.02 -1.98
C ALA A 57 4.23 1.16 -2.56
N ILE A 58 4.36 -0.18 -2.54
CA ILE A 58 3.43 -1.10 -3.20
C ILE A 58 2.30 -1.55 -2.26
N VAL A 59 2.65 -2.14 -1.12
CA VAL A 59 1.69 -2.82 -0.21
C VAL A 59 1.05 -1.84 0.77
N ASN A 60 1.87 -1.09 1.49
CA ASN A 60 1.45 -0.06 2.43
C ASN A 60 2.42 1.11 2.28
N ASN A 61 1.99 2.16 1.57
CA ASN A 61 2.86 3.27 1.20
C ASN A 61 2.89 4.33 2.32
N PRO A 62 3.95 4.40 3.16
CA PRO A 62 3.99 5.35 4.27
C PRO A 62 4.12 6.81 3.81
N SER A 63 4.70 7.04 2.63
CA SER A 63 5.03 8.38 2.17
C SER A 63 3.81 9.14 1.62
N SER A 64 3.05 8.52 0.72
CA SER A 64 1.90 9.17 0.08
C SER A 64 0.57 8.50 0.40
N GLY A 65 0.61 7.28 0.94
CA GLY A 65 -0.57 6.45 1.09
C GLY A 65 -1.12 5.90 -0.23
N LEU A 66 -0.54 6.17 -1.41
CA LEU A 66 -1.01 5.55 -2.65
C LEU A 66 -0.35 4.18 -2.85
N ASP A 67 -1.10 3.12 -2.56
CA ASP A 67 -0.72 1.71 -2.61
C ASP A 67 -1.80 0.89 -3.35
N VAL A 68 -1.51 -0.38 -3.64
CA VAL A 68 -2.44 -1.25 -4.37
C VAL A 68 -3.71 -1.57 -3.56
N ASP A 69 -3.63 -1.54 -2.22
CA ASP A 69 -4.79 -1.67 -1.33
C ASP A 69 -5.78 -0.53 -1.59
N LYS A 70 -5.28 0.72 -1.66
CA LYS A 70 -6.10 1.90 -2.01
C LYS A 70 -6.77 1.77 -3.35
N MET A 71 -6.00 1.36 -4.36
CA MET A 71 -6.50 1.23 -5.71
C MET A 71 -7.64 0.21 -5.78
N ASP A 72 -7.48 -0.92 -5.10
CA ASP A 72 -8.50 -1.98 -5.04
C ASP A 72 -9.76 -1.51 -4.30
N TYR A 73 -9.65 -1.03 -3.06
CA TYR A 73 -10.85 -0.71 -2.29
C TYR A 73 -11.62 0.48 -2.90
N LEU A 74 -10.94 1.49 -3.45
CA LEU A 74 -11.62 2.63 -4.06
C LEU A 74 -12.44 2.24 -5.29
N LEU A 75 -11.90 1.37 -6.14
CA LEU A 75 -12.62 0.82 -7.30
C LEU A 75 -13.77 -0.09 -6.85
N ARG A 76 -13.46 -1.01 -5.93
CA ARG A 76 -14.36 -2.05 -5.44
C ARG A 76 -15.56 -1.45 -4.73
N ASP A 77 -15.33 -0.51 -3.82
CA ASP A 77 -16.38 0.04 -2.98
C ASP A 77 -17.26 0.98 -3.79
N ALA A 78 -16.68 1.89 -4.60
CA ALA A 78 -17.46 2.75 -5.49
C ALA A 78 -18.43 1.95 -6.39
N LYS A 79 -17.95 0.84 -6.96
CA LYS A 79 -18.79 -0.08 -7.75
C LYS A 79 -19.93 -0.70 -6.94
N ARG A 80 -19.68 -1.09 -5.68
CA ARG A 80 -20.68 -1.72 -4.81
C ARG A 80 -21.77 -0.76 -4.35
N VAL A 81 -21.42 0.48 -4.06
CA VAL A 81 -22.40 1.51 -3.64
C VAL A 81 -23.06 2.21 -4.82
N GLY A 82 -22.59 1.97 -6.05
CA GLY A 82 -23.17 2.55 -7.26
C GLY A 82 -22.83 4.02 -7.46
N VAL A 83 -21.63 4.44 -7.05
CA VAL A 83 -21.16 5.83 -7.16
C VAL A 83 -19.95 5.94 -8.08
N ASN A 84 -19.72 7.14 -8.61
CA ASN A 84 -18.55 7.39 -9.44
C ASN A 84 -17.28 7.37 -8.58
N GLY A 85 -16.37 6.45 -8.90
CA GLY A 85 -15.12 6.22 -8.19
C GLY A 85 -13.89 6.33 -9.10
N VAL A 86 -12.78 5.81 -8.58
CA VAL A 86 -11.62 5.44 -9.38
C VAL A 86 -12.05 4.42 -10.43
N THR A 87 -11.59 4.56 -11.67
CA THR A 87 -11.87 3.61 -12.75
C THR A 87 -10.70 2.66 -12.96
N ARG A 88 -10.96 1.59 -13.72
CA ARG A 88 -9.92 0.63 -14.10
C ARG A 88 -8.81 1.30 -14.93
N GLU A 89 -9.19 2.24 -15.79
CA GLU A 89 -8.26 2.99 -16.64
C GLU A 89 -7.32 3.88 -15.81
N ASN A 90 -7.81 4.46 -14.70
CA ASN A 90 -6.94 5.21 -13.78
C ASN A 90 -5.86 4.30 -13.17
N ILE A 91 -6.24 3.09 -12.75
CA ILE A 91 -5.32 2.11 -12.17
C ILE A 91 -4.33 1.61 -13.24
N GLU A 92 -4.82 1.23 -14.43
CA GLU A 92 -3.99 0.76 -15.54
C GLU A 92 -2.97 1.82 -15.98
N PHE A 93 -3.36 3.10 -15.98
CA PHE A 93 -2.43 4.20 -16.23
C PHE A 93 -1.30 4.24 -15.18
N CYS A 94 -1.64 4.17 -13.90
CA CYS A 94 -0.66 4.15 -12.81
C CYS A 94 0.28 2.94 -12.92
N LEU A 95 -0.25 1.73 -13.11
CA LEU A 95 0.55 0.51 -13.20
C LEU A 95 1.47 0.49 -14.43
N THR A 96 1.00 1.02 -15.56
CA THR A 96 1.76 1.03 -16.82
C THR A 96 2.87 2.07 -16.82
N ASN A 97 2.64 3.21 -16.18
CA ASN A 97 3.55 4.36 -16.29
C ASN A 97 4.38 4.62 -15.02
N ALA A 98 4.15 3.89 -13.94
CA ALA A 98 4.98 3.99 -12.75
C ALA A 98 6.43 3.57 -13.07
N LYS A 99 7.38 4.29 -12.49
CA LYS A 99 8.82 4.02 -12.64
C LYS A 99 9.50 4.06 -11.29
N ILE A 100 10.59 3.30 -11.17
CA ILE A 100 11.49 3.41 -10.03
C ILE A 100 12.43 4.58 -10.29
N SER A 101 12.55 5.51 -9.34
CA SER A 101 13.43 6.68 -9.43
C SER A 101 14.26 6.83 -8.18
N GLU A 102 15.47 7.36 -8.32
CA GLU A 102 16.33 7.71 -7.18
C GLU A 102 15.86 9.03 -6.57
N ILE A 103 15.55 9.02 -5.28
CA ILE A 103 15.18 10.20 -4.51
C ILE A 103 16.33 10.54 -3.55
N PRO A 104 16.79 11.81 -3.51
CA PRO A 104 17.74 12.25 -2.50
C PRO A 104 17.06 12.28 -1.13
N LYS A 105 17.68 11.66 -0.12
CA LYS A 105 17.24 11.85 1.27
C LYS A 105 17.64 13.24 1.72
N ASN A 106 16.69 14.04 2.22
CA ASN A 106 17.03 15.33 2.81
C ASN A 106 18.03 15.14 3.97
N HIS A 107 19.06 16.00 4.01
CA HIS A 107 20.19 16.01 4.97
C HIS A 107 21.29 14.93 4.87
N PHE A 108 21.10 13.83 4.14
CA PHE A 108 22.12 12.80 3.97
C PHE A 108 22.46 12.61 2.48
N ARG A 109 23.73 12.32 2.14
CA ARG A 109 24.14 12.01 0.76
C ARG A 109 23.61 10.66 0.25
N GLU A 110 22.79 9.97 1.05
CA GLU A 110 22.23 8.68 0.70
C GLU A 110 21.01 8.87 -0.20
N LYS A 111 21.02 8.13 -1.31
CA LYS A 111 19.90 8.04 -2.24
C LYS A 111 19.16 6.74 -1.98
N PHE A 112 17.85 6.77 -2.10
CA PHE A 112 17.02 5.57 -2.09
C PHE A 112 16.15 5.53 -3.33
N THR A 113 15.70 4.34 -3.71
CA THR A 113 14.79 4.15 -4.82
C THR A 113 13.35 4.24 -4.34
N TRP A 114 12.48 4.89 -5.11
CA TRP A 114 11.06 4.99 -4.81
C TRP A 114 10.20 4.85 -6.06
N LEU A 115 8.93 4.51 -5.86
CA LEU A 115 7.95 4.45 -6.94
C LEU A 115 7.47 5.87 -7.27
N ALA A 116 7.63 6.28 -8.52
CA ALA A 116 7.24 7.57 -9.04
C ALA A 116 6.21 7.41 -10.17
N PHE A 117 5.30 8.38 -10.27
CA PHE A 117 4.30 8.47 -11.34
C PHE A 117 4.67 9.61 -12.31
N PRO A 118 4.21 9.55 -13.58
CA PRO A 118 4.50 10.59 -14.56
C PRO A 118 3.98 11.97 -14.17
N GLU A 119 4.83 12.99 -14.31
CA GLU A 119 4.48 14.39 -14.06
C GLU A 119 3.54 14.99 -15.11
N ASN A 120 3.46 14.40 -16.30
CA ASN A 120 2.64 14.93 -17.40
C ASN A 120 1.13 14.76 -17.18
N ASN A 121 0.71 13.95 -16.20
CA ASN A 121 -0.70 13.78 -15.86
C ASN A 121 -0.91 13.57 -14.34
N PRO A 122 -0.68 14.60 -13.51
CA PRO A 122 -0.80 14.49 -12.07
C PRO A 122 -2.26 14.29 -11.64
N ALA A 123 -3.22 14.71 -12.47
CA ALA A 123 -4.65 14.56 -12.21
C ALA A 123 -5.07 13.10 -12.01
N VAL A 124 -4.41 12.15 -12.69
CA VAL A 124 -4.68 10.71 -12.50
C VAL A 124 -4.27 10.25 -11.10
N VAL A 125 -3.23 10.82 -10.50
CA VAL A 125 -2.84 10.49 -9.13
C VAL A 125 -3.77 11.18 -8.13
N SER A 126 -4.11 12.46 -8.37
CA SER A 126 -5.00 13.23 -7.49
C SER A 126 -6.39 12.60 -7.33
N ILE A 127 -6.92 11.95 -8.37
CA ILE A 127 -8.25 11.34 -8.34
C ILE A 127 -8.40 10.30 -7.21
N PHE A 128 -7.33 9.57 -6.86
CA PHE A 128 -7.39 8.56 -5.80
C PHE A 128 -7.67 9.20 -4.44
N PHE A 129 -7.08 10.36 -4.17
CA PHE A 129 -7.27 11.09 -2.92
C PHE A 129 -8.64 11.77 -2.86
N GLU A 130 -9.06 12.40 -3.96
CA GLU A 130 -10.39 13.00 -4.08
C GLU A 130 -11.50 11.97 -3.90
N ARG A 131 -11.36 10.79 -4.53
CA ARG A 131 -12.35 9.71 -4.42
C ARG A 131 -12.34 9.05 -3.07
N ARG A 132 -11.19 8.96 -2.41
CA ARG A 132 -11.12 8.52 -1.00
C ARG A 132 -11.92 9.45 -0.10
N GLN A 133 -11.71 10.76 -0.22
CA GLN A 133 -12.45 11.73 0.58
C GLN A 133 -13.95 11.65 0.31
N TYR A 134 -14.33 11.57 -0.97
CA TYR A 134 -15.73 11.43 -1.37
C TYR A 134 -16.39 10.19 -0.74
N LEU A 135 -15.79 9.01 -0.89
CA LEU A 135 -16.31 7.76 -0.29
C LEU A 135 -16.35 7.84 1.24
N HIS A 136 -15.41 8.53 1.86
CA HIS A 136 -15.43 8.75 3.30
C HIS A 136 -16.64 9.57 3.73
N GLU A 137 -16.94 10.67 3.03
CA GLU A 137 -18.09 11.54 3.34
C GLU A 137 -19.44 10.85 3.14
N ILE A 138 -19.60 10.11 2.04
CA ILE A 138 -20.91 9.59 1.65
C ILE A 138 -21.17 8.14 2.09
N VAL A 139 -20.12 7.36 2.40
CA VAL A 139 -20.24 5.93 2.75
C VAL A 139 -19.66 5.66 4.13
N TYR A 140 -18.35 5.81 4.31
CA TYR A 140 -17.67 5.30 5.50
C TYR A 140 -18.06 6.04 6.78
N SER A 141 -18.29 7.35 6.67
CA SER A 141 -18.69 8.22 7.78
C SER A 141 -20.15 8.64 7.69
N HIS A 142 -20.97 7.91 6.92
CA HIS A 142 -22.40 8.16 6.88
C HIS A 142 -22.99 8.02 8.29
N ARG A 143 -23.73 9.03 8.76
CA ARG A 143 -24.24 9.14 10.14
C ARG A 143 -24.90 7.86 10.67
N THR A 144 -25.66 7.16 9.83
CA THR A 144 -26.33 5.91 10.21
C THR A 144 -25.35 4.76 10.39
N VAL A 145 -24.30 4.68 9.55
CA VAL A 145 -23.24 3.67 9.65
C VAL A 145 -22.46 3.87 10.94
N VAL A 146 -22.10 5.12 11.26
CA VAL A 146 -21.42 5.47 12.51
C VAL A 146 -22.29 5.11 13.71
N ALA A 147 -23.55 5.53 13.72
CA ALA A 147 -24.47 5.23 14.82
C ALA A 147 -24.62 3.72 15.07
N VAL A 148 -24.72 2.90 14.01
CA VAL A 148 -24.81 1.44 14.14
C VAL A 148 -23.49 0.82 14.62
N SER A 149 -22.34 1.42 14.28
CA SER A 149 -21.02 0.92 14.69
C SER A 149 -20.68 1.21 16.16
N GLU A 150 -21.34 2.21 16.76
CA GLU A 150 -21.20 2.60 18.17
C GLU A 150 -22.22 1.89 19.10
N MET A 151 -23.18 1.15 18.55
CA MET A 151 -24.14 0.32 19.30
C MET A 151 -23.50 -0.98 19.79
#